data_AF-A0A6A3CWW1-F1
#
_entry.id   AF-A0A6A3CWW1-F1
#
_cell.length_a   1.000
_cell.length_b   1.000
_cell.length_c   1.000
_cell.angle_alpha   90.00
_cell.angle_beta   90.00
_cell.angle_gamma   90.00
#
_symmetry.space_group_name_H-M   'P 1'
#
loop_
_entity.id
_entity.type
_entity.pdbx_description
1 polymer ?
#
loop_
_entity_poly.entity_id
_entity_poly.type
_entity_poly.pdbx_seq_one_letter_code
_entity_poly.pdbx_strand_id
1 'polypeptide(L)'
;MAMAVAQHRVSSSGSSINKHFDAAGKYVRYTAEQVEALERVYAECPKPSSLRRQQLIRECPILSNVDPKQIKVWFQNRRCRDKQRKESSRLQTVNKKLSAMNKLLMEENDRLQKQVSQLVCENGYMKQQLHTTLAEFLSKATGTAVDWVQMPGMKPGPDSVGIFAISQSCRGVAARACGLVSLEPTKV
;
A
#
# COMPACT_ATOMS: atom_id res chain seq x y z
N MET A 1 5.85 -5.51 -13.78
CA MET A 1 6.80 -6.28 -12.94
C MET A 1 6.03 -7.37 -12.22
N ALA A 2 6.13 -8.61 -12.71
CA ALA A 2 5.46 -9.77 -12.10
C ALA A 2 6.43 -10.45 -11.13
N MET A 3 6.07 -10.54 -9.86
CA MET A 3 6.86 -11.26 -8.84
C MET A 3 6.40 -12.72 -8.80
N ALA A 4 7.24 -13.62 -9.28
CA ALA A 4 7.05 -15.06 -9.14
C ALA A 4 7.39 -15.48 -7.69
N VAL A 5 6.38 -15.95 -6.95
CA VAL A 5 6.57 -16.46 -5.58
C VAL A 5 7.06 -17.90 -5.65
N ALA A 6 8.32 -18.12 -5.30
CA ALA A 6 8.90 -19.44 -5.12
C ALA A 6 8.26 -20.13 -3.90
N GLN A 7 7.57 -21.24 -4.11
CA GLN A 7 7.06 -22.08 -3.03
C GLN A 7 8.19 -22.92 -2.45
N HIS A 8 8.63 -22.57 -1.24
CA HIS A 8 9.53 -23.39 -0.43
C HIS A 8 8.80 -24.69 -0.04
N ARG A 9 9.18 -25.82 -0.66
CA ARG A 9 8.76 -27.16 -0.24
C ARG A 9 9.39 -27.47 1.11
N VAL A 10 8.58 -27.46 2.17
CA VAL A 10 8.97 -28.00 3.47
C VAL A 10 8.98 -29.53 3.37
N SER A 11 10.17 -30.12 3.39
CA SER A 11 10.36 -31.57 3.52
C SER A 11 9.85 -32.04 4.88
N SER A 12 8.63 -32.54 4.92
CA SER A 12 8.10 -33.25 6.09
C SER A 12 8.64 -34.67 6.08
N SER A 13 9.66 -34.90 6.91
CA SER A 13 10.23 -36.22 7.22
C SER A 13 9.12 -37.24 7.52
N GLY A 14 9.24 -38.41 6.89
CA GLY A 14 8.21 -39.45 6.85
C GLY A 14 7.84 -39.98 8.22
N SER A 15 6.56 -39.85 8.57
CA SER A 15 5.94 -40.68 9.60
C SER A 15 5.07 -41.69 8.88
N SER A 16 5.46 -42.97 8.94
CA SER A 16 4.71 -44.08 8.37
C SER A 16 3.26 -44.02 8.84
N ILE A 17 2.36 -43.63 7.95
CA ILE A 17 0.93 -43.55 8.22
C ILE A 17 0.41 -44.98 8.19
N ASN A 18 0.37 -45.64 9.35
CA ASN A 18 -0.43 -46.86 9.51
C ASN A 18 -1.90 -46.45 9.32
N LYS A 19 -2.38 -46.55 8.07
CA LYS A 19 -3.77 -46.32 7.70
C LYS A 19 -4.58 -47.50 8.23
N HIS A 20 -5.34 -47.26 9.28
CA HIS A 20 -6.28 -48.24 9.81
C HIS A 20 -7.54 -48.22 8.95
N PHE A 21 -7.73 -49.29 8.20
CA PHE A 21 -8.90 -49.52 7.37
C PHE A 21 -9.91 -50.38 8.14
N ASP A 22 -11.21 -50.15 7.95
CA ASP A 22 -12.24 -51.09 8.39
C ASP A 22 -12.14 -52.40 7.58
N ALA A 23 -12.92 -53.41 7.95
CA ALA A 23 -12.99 -54.69 7.23
C ALA A 23 -13.36 -54.53 5.73
N ALA A 24 -13.83 -53.35 5.32
CA ALA A 24 -14.17 -52.98 3.95
C ALA A 24 -13.11 -52.09 3.27
N GLY A 25 -11.93 -51.91 3.86
CA GLY A 25 -10.84 -51.14 3.25
C GLY A 25 -11.04 -49.62 3.30
N LYS A 26 -11.93 -49.09 4.13
CA LYS A 26 -12.22 -47.65 4.28
C LYS A 26 -11.64 -47.10 5.57
N TYR A 27 -11.30 -45.81 5.56
CA TYR A 27 -10.73 -45.13 6.73
C TYR A 27 -11.70 -45.20 7.91
N VAL A 28 -11.28 -45.75 9.04
CA VAL A 28 -12.14 -45.82 10.23
C VAL A 28 -12.41 -44.41 10.73
N ARG A 29 -13.70 -44.03 10.78
CA ARG A 29 -14.17 -42.80 11.41
C ARG A 29 -14.65 -43.09 12.82
N TYR A 30 -14.30 -42.21 13.76
CA TYR A 30 -14.85 -42.25 15.12
C TYR A 30 -16.35 -41.92 15.09
N THR A 31 -17.13 -42.59 15.93
CA THR A 31 -18.54 -42.24 16.17
C THR A 31 -18.64 -40.93 16.93
N ALA A 32 -19.82 -40.29 16.91
CA ALA A 32 -20.05 -39.04 17.65
C ALA A 32 -19.78 -39.20 19.16
N GLU A 33 -20.22 -40.31 19.75
CA GLU A 33 -20.01 -40.66 21.16
C GLU A 33 -18.52 -40.84 21.49
N GLN A 34 -17.76 -41.50 20.60
CA GLN A 34 -16.31 -41.65 20.76
C GLN A 34 -15.61 -40.29 20.71
N VAL A 35 -16.01 -39.42 19.78
CA VAL A 35 -15.47 -38.05 19.68
C VAL A 35 -15.81 -37.27 20.95
N GLU A 36 -17.04 -37.32 21.44
CA GLU A 36 -17.47 -36.60 22.64
C GLU A 36 -16.67 -37.05 23.88
N ALA A 37 -16.45 -38.35 24.05
CA ALA A 37 -15.62 -38.87 25.13
C ALA A 37 -14.17 -38.37 25.06
N LEU A 38 -13.57 -38.37 23.87
CA LEU A 38 -12.24 -37.83 23.66
C LEU A 38 -12.19 -36.30 23.88
N GLU A 39 -13.23 -35.56 23.50
CA GLU A 39 -13.34 -34.12 23.73
C GLU A 39 -13.49 -33.75 25.20
N ARG A 40 -14.22 -34.53 26.00
CA ARG A 40 -14.31 -34.35 27.45
C ARG A 40 -12.94 -34.46 28.11
N VAL A 41 -12.16 -35.49 27.76
CA VAL A 41 -10.78 -35.65 28.26
C VAL A 41 -9.89 -34.52 27.76
N TYR A 42 -10.08 -34.05 26.53
CA TYR A 42 -9.31 -32.94 25.99
C TYR A 42 -9.51 -31.62 26.76
N ALA A 43 -10.74 -31.36 27.22
CA ALA A 43 -11.05 -30.19 28.03
C ALA A 43 -10.29 -30.18 29.36
N GLU A 44 -10.14 -31.35 29.99
CA GLU A 44 -9.40 -31.51 31.25
C GLU A 44 -7.88 -31.57 31.03
N CYS A 45 -7.42 -32.36 30.06
CA CYS A 45 -6.01 -32.59 29.79
C CYS A 45 -5.75 -32.74 28.27
N PRO A 46 -5.32 -31.67 27.58
CA PRO A 46 -5.06 -31.69 26.14
C PRO A 46 -3.87 -32.58 25.70
N LYS A 47 -3.04 -33.04 26.65
CA LYS A 47 -1.84 -33.84 26.42
C LYS A 47 -1.81 -35.05 27.38
N PRO A 48 -2.75 -35.99 27.26
CA PRO A 48 -2.82 -37.12 28.18
C PRO A 48 -1.56 -37.99 28.09
N SER A 49 -1.09 -38.45 29.26
CA SER A 49 0.03 -39.38 29.37
C SER A 49 -0.31 -40.76 28.78
N SER A 50 0.70 -41.62 28.56
CA SER A 50 0.44 -42.97 28.05
C SER A 50 -0.44 -43.80 29.00
N LEU A 51 -0.20 -43.68 30.31
CA LEU A 51 -1.00 -44.32 31.35
C LEU A 51 -2.45 -43.82 31.29
N ARG A 52 -2.67 -42.50 31.18
CA ARG A 52 -4.02 -41.93 31.09
C ARG A 52 -4.76 -42.40 29.83
N ARG A 53 -4.07 -42.57 28.70
CA ARG A 53 -4.67 -43.14 27.48
C ARG A 53 -5.08 -44.61 27.65
N GLN A 54 -4.27 -45.42 28.34
CA GLN A 54 -4.63 -46.81 28.62
C GLN A 54 -5.83 -46.90 29.57
N GLN A 55 -5.85 -46.06 30.60
CA GLN A 55 -6.95 -45.96 31.54
C GLN A 55 -8.25 -45.52 30.85
N LEU A 56 -8.18 -44.56 29.92
CA LEU A 56 -9.34 -44.12 29.14
C LEU A 56 -10.02 -45.27 28.37
N ILE A 57 -9.24 -46.18 27.78
CA ILE A 57 -9.78 -47.36 27.07
C ILE A 57 -10.49 -48.31 28.04
N ARG A 58 -9.99 -48.44 29.27
CA ARG A 58 -10.59 -49.27 30.32
C ARG A 58 -11.86 -48.65 30.92
N GLU A 59 -11.84 -47.33 31.13
CA GLU A 59 -12.93 -46.57 31.76
C GLU A 59 -14.08 -46.27 30.79
N CYS A 60 -13.83 -46.24 29.48
CA CYS A 60 -14.82 -45.94 28.46
C CYS A 60 -15.01 -47.15 27.54
N PRO A 61 -16.04 -48.00 27.78
CA PRO A 61 -16.32 -49.16 26.94
C PRO A 61 -16.50 -48.81 25.46
N ILE A 62 -17.01 -47.62 25.15
CA ILE A 62 -17.15 -47.12 23.76
C ILE A 62 -15.82 -46.91 23.02
N LEU A 63 -14.70 -46.82 23.75
CA LEU A 63 -13.33 -46.72 23.23
C LEU A 63 -12.55 -48.03 23.34
N SER A 64 -13.17 -49.12 23.83
CA SER A 64 -12.51 -50.42 24.04
C SER A 64 -11.86 -50.99 22.78
N ASN A 65 -12.45 -50.74 21.62
CA ASN A 65 -11.95 -51.17 20.31
C ASN A 65 -10.99 -50.16 19.65
N VAL A 66 -10.57 -49.10 20.35
CA VAL A 66 -9.68 -48.07 19.82
C VAL A 66 -8.26 -48.28 20.34
N ASP A 67 -7.30 -48.45 19.43
CA ASP A 67 -5.89 -48.63 19.79
C ASP A 67 -5.32 -47.38 20.51
N PRO A 68 -4.50 -47.53 21.57
CA PRO A 68 -3.87 -46.40 22.27
C PRO A 68 -3.09 -45.43 21.38
N LYS A 69 -2.50 -45.90 20.27
CA LYS A 69 -1.81 -45.07 19.27
C LYS A 69 -2.80 -44.21 18.49
N GLN A 70 -4.00 -44.71 18.19
CA GLN A 70 -5.03 -43.92 17.54
C GLN A 70 -5.53 -42.79 18.44
N ILE A 71 -5.69 -43.05 19.74
CA ILE A 71 -5.98 -42.01 20.73
C ILE A 71 -4.85 -40.95 20.72
N LYS A 72 -3.57 -41.36 20.77
CA LYS A 72 -2.43 -40.43 20.66
C LYS A 72 -2.54 -39.52 19.43
N VAL A 73 -2.80 -40.10 18.25
CA VAL A 73 -2.92 -39.36 16.99
C VAL A 73 -4.12 -38.43 17.02
N TRP A 74 -5.26 -38.86 17.57
CA TRP A 74 -6.43 -38.00 17.72
C TRP A 74 -6.11 -36.75 18.53
N PHE A 75 -5.46 -36.88 19.69
CA PHE A 75 -5.06 -35.73 20.53
C PHE A 75 -4.03 -34.83 19.82
N GLN A 76 -3.13 -35.40 19.01
CA GLN A 76 -2.21 -34.61 18.20
C GLN A 76 -2.94 -33.80 17.12
N ASN A 77 -3.86 -34.44 16.40
CA ASN A 77 -4.65 -33.81 15.36
C ASN A 77 -5.62 -32.77 15.93
N ARG A 78 -6.22 -33.03 17.09
CA ARG A 78 -7.12 -32.08 17.77
C ARG A 78 -6.39 -30.79 18.14
N ARG A 79 -5.19 -30.88 18.71
CA ARG A 79 -4.33 -29.72 19.00
C ARG A 79 -3.91 -28.97 17.74
N CYS A 80 -3.56 -29.70 16.69
CA CYS A 80 -3.20 -29.10 15.40
C CYS A 80 -4.38 -28.32 14.80
N ARG A 81 -5.58 -28.91 14.79
CA ARG A 81 -6.82 -28.27 14.33
C ARG A 81 -7.17 -27.03 15.15
N ASP A 82 -6.99 -27.04 16.47
CA ASP A 82 -7.24 -25.87 17.30
C ASP A 82 -6.27 -24.73 17.00
N LYS A 83 -4.97 -25.05 16.88
CA LYS A 83 -3.96 -24.07 16.49
C LYS A 83 -4.31 -23.47 15.13
N GLN A 84 -4.66 -24.30 14.15
CA GLN A 84 -5.06 -23.87 12.82
C GLN A 84 -6.32 -22.99 12.84
N ARG A 85 -7.33 -23.36 13.64
CA ARG A 85 -8.57 -22.57 13.78
C ARG A 85 -8.28 -21.18 14.34
N LYS A 86 -7.52 -21.10 15.44
CA LYS A 86 -7.13 -19.82 16.06
C LYS A 86 -6.34 -18.94 15.08
N GLU A 87 -5.40 -19.54 14.37
CA GLU A 87 -4.59 -18.84 13.36
C GLU A 87 -5.45 -18.34 12.20
N SER A 88 -6.37 -19.16 11.69
CA SER A 88 -7.30 -18.77 10.64
C SER A 88 -8.18 -17.58 11.06
N SER A 89 -8.73 -17.59 12.29
CA SER A 89 -9.49 -16.46 12.83
C SER A 89 -8.65 -15.19 12.97
N ARG A 90 -7.39 -15.32 13.39
CA ARG A 90 -6.43 -14.22 13.48
C ARG A 90 -6.16 -13.61 12.10
N LEU A 91 -5.86 -14.45 11.11
CA LEU A 91 -5.62 -14.02 9.73
C LEU A 91 -6.85 -13.36 9.12
N GLN A 92 -8.04 -13.91 9.34
CA GLN A 92 -9.30 -13.32 8.87
C GLN A 92 -9.50 -11.90 9.44
N THR A 93 -9.16 -11.70 10.72
CA THR A 93 -9.25 -10.39 11.39
C THR A 93 -8.29 -9.39 10.76
N VAL A 94 -7.02 -9.76 10.56
CA VAL A 94 -6.02 -8.89 9.93
C VAL A 94 -6.37 -8.60 8.48
N ASN A 95 -6.86 -9.59 7.73
CA ASN A 95 -7.26 -9.42 6.33
C ASN A 95 -8.45 -8.44 6.18
N LYS A 96 -9.44 -8.51 7.08
CA LYS A 96 -10.53 -7.52 7.14
C LYS A 96 -10.00 -6.10 7.35
N LYS A 97 -9.06 -5.92 8.30
CA LYS A 97 -8.43 -4.61 8.55
C LYS A 97 -7.66 -4.11 7.32
N LEU A 98 -6.84 -4.96 6.72
CA LEU A 98 -6.07 -4.61 5.52
C LEU A 98 -6.98 -4.22 4.36
N SER A 99 -8.08 -4.95 4.16
CA SER A 99 -9.06 -4.65 3.11
C SER A 99 -9.74 -3.29 3.35
N ALA A 100 -10.11 -2.98 4.60
CA ALA A 100 -10.67 -1.67 4.95
C ALA A 100 -9.65 -0.54 4.73
N MET A 101 -8.39 -0.73 5.13
CA MET A 101 -7.33 0.24 4.90
C MET A 101 -7.04 0.46 3.42
N ASN A 102 -6.96 -0.61 2.62
CA ASN A 102 -6.76 -0.51 1.18
C ASN A 102 -7.89 0.28 0.51
N LYS A 103 -9.14 0.10 0.97
CA LYS A 103 -10.27 0.87 0.46
C LYS A 103 -10.09 2.38 0.72
N LEU A 104 -9.76 2.76 1.95
CA LEU A 104 -9.50 4.17 2.29
C LEU A 104 -8.34 4.76 1.50
N LEU A 105 -7.27 3.99 1.28
CA LEU A 105 -6.13 4.44 0.48
C LEU A 105 -6.52 4.68 -0.98
N MET A 106 -7.37 3.83 -1.57
CA MET A 106 -7.90 4.03 -2.92
C MET A 106 -8.77 5.28 -3.01
N GLU A 107 -9.64 5.51 -2.02
CA GLU A 107 -10.49 6.71 -1.96
C GLU A 107 -9.65 7.99 -1.86
N GLU A 108 -8.60 7.99 -1.03
CA GLU A 108 -7.67 9.12 -0.93
C GLU A 108 -6.86 9.32 -2.22
N ASN A 109 -6.44 8.25 -2.88
CA ASN A 109 -5.73 8.35 -4.15
C ASN A 109 -6.60 9.00 -5.23
N ASP A 110 -7.87 8.56 -5.35
CA ASP A 110 -8.85 9.15 -6.26
C ASP A 110 -9.11 10.63 -5.94
N ARG A 111 -9.25 10.98 -4.66
CA ARG A 111 -9.42 12.36 -4.20
C ARG A 111 -8.24 13.24 -4.59
N LEU A 112 -7.01 12.78 -4.32
CA LEU A 112 -5.79 13.50 -4.68
C LEU A 112 -5.65 13.63 -6.20
N GLN A 113 -5.97 12.59 -6.96
CA GLN A 113 -5.91 12.63 -8.41
C GLN A 113 -6.90 13.63 -9.01
N LYS A 114 -8.10 13.76 -8.43
CA LYS A 114 -9.06 14.82 -8.77
C LYS A 114 -8.53 16.21 -8.46
N GLN A 115 -7.93 16.42 -7.28
CA GLN A 115 -7.32 17.71 -6.91
C GLN A 115 -6.19 18.11 -7.87
N VAL A 116 -5.30 17.17 -8.20
CA VAL A 116 -4.23 17.41 -9.17
C VAL A 116 -4.81 17.76 -10.55
N SER A 117 -5.83 17.02 -11.01
CA SER A 117 -6.47 17.30 -12.29
C SER A 117 -7.10 18.70 -12.34
N GLN A 118 -7.77 19.11 -11.25
CA GLN A 118 -8.34 20.45 -11.12
C GLN A 118 -7.25 21.53 -11.18
N LEU A 119 -6.19 21.42 -10.38
CA LEU A 119 -5.10 22.38 -10.37
C LEU A 119 -4.38 22.46 -11.72
N VAL A 120 -4.24 21.34 -12.43
CA VAL A 120 -3.68 21.33 -13.79
C VAL A 120 -4.58 22.10 -14.76
N CYS A 121 -5.90 21.91 -14.68
CA CYS A 121 -6.87 22.64 -15.50
C CYS A 121 -6.82 24.15 -15.22
N GLU A 122 -6.88 24.55 -13.95
CA GLU A 122 -6.80 25.95 -13.50
C GLU A 122 -5.49 26.61 -13.94
N ASN A 123 -4.36 25.92 -13.79
CA ASN A 123 -3.07 26.42 -14.27
C ASN A 123 -3.04 26.60 -15.79
N GLY A 124 -3.62 25.67 -16.55
CA GLY A 124 -3.78 25.80 -17.99
C GLY A 124 -4.59 27.04 -18.38
N TYR A 125 -5.70 27.27 -17.68
CA TYR A 125 -6.55 28.44 -17.88
C TYR A 125 -5.81 29.76 -17.57
N MET A 126 -5.10 29.84 -16.45
CA MET A 126 -4.33 31.03 -16.07
C MET A 126 -3.22 31.34 -17.09
N LYS A 127 -2.50 30.30 -17.56
CA LYS A 127 -1.50 30.47 -18.63
C LYS A 127 -2.13 31.01 -19.92
N GLN A 128 -3.28 30.48 -20.32
CA GLN A 128 -3.99 30.94 -21.50
C GLN A 128 -4.42 32.41 -21.36
N GLN A 129 -4.97 32.80 -20.21
CA GLN A 129 -5.34 34.19 -19.90
C GLN A 129 -4.15 35.15 -20.01
N LEU A 130 -2.99 34.75 -19.46
CA LEU A 130 -1.76 35.53 -19.56
C LEU A 130 -1.30 35.70 -21.02
N HIS A 131 -1.31 34.62 -21.81
CA HIS A 131 -0.95 34.68 -23.22
C HIS A 131 -1.90 35.56 -24.04
N THR A 132 -3.21 35.46 -23.81
CA THR A 132 -4.20 36.32 -24.47
C THR A 132 -4.02 37.79 -24.09
N THR A 133 -3.87 38.09 -22.79
CA THR A 133 -3.63 39.46 -22.31
C THR A 133 -2.35 40.05 -22.89
N LEU A 134 -1.26 39.27 -22.95
CA LEU A 134 -0.01 39.69 -23.56
C LEU A 134 -0.17 39.95 -25.07
N ALA A 135 -0.86 39.07 -25.79
CA ALA A 135 -1.11 39.25 -27.22
C ALA A 135 -1.97 40.49 -27.51
N GLU A 136 -3.00 40.74 -26.70
CA GLU A 136 -3.81 41.95 -26.77
C GLU A 136 -3.00 43.21 -26.46
N PHE A 137 -2.13 43.16 -25.45
CA PHE A 137 -1.24 44.27 -25.12
C PHE A 137 -0.30 44.58 -26.29
N LEU A 138 0.36 43.56 -26.85
CA LEU A 138 1.29 43.72 -27.96
C LEU A 138 0.58 44.18 -29.26
N SER A 139 -0.66 43.75 -29.52
CA SER A 139 -1.41 44.20 -30.70
C SER A 139 -1.88 45.64 -30.60
N LYS A 140 -2.19 46.12 -29.39
CA LYS A 140 -2.59 47.52 -29.11
C LYS A 140 -1.40 48.45 -28.92
N ALA A 141 -0.22 47.92 -28.58
CA ALA A 141 1.01 48.69 -28.46
C ALA A 141 1.50 49.15 -29.85
N THR A 142 0.88 50.21 -30.39
CA THR A 142 1.38 50.91 -31.57
C THR A 142 2.27 52.06 -31.10
N GLY A 143 3.59 51.85 -31.09
CA GLY A 143 4.56 52.92 -30.88
C GLY A 143 5.76 52.53 -30.02
N THR A 144 6.94 52.89 -30.52
CA THR A 144 8.26 52.86 -29.86
C THR A 144 9.01 51.52 -29.80
N ALA A 145 9.05 50.78 -30.91
CA ALA A 145 10.34 50.21 -31.30
C ALA A 145 11.24 51.38 -31.74
N VAL A 146 11.79 52.10 -30.74
CA VAL A 146 12.84 53.09 -30.99
C VAL A 146 14.09 52.27 -31.24
N ASP A 147 14.67 52.41 -32.43
CA ASP A 147 16.04 52.00 -32.67
C ASP A 147 16.92 52.85 -31.75
N TRP A 148 17.31 52.26 -30.61
CA TRP A 148 18.01 52.97 -29.55
C TRP A 148 19.48 53.09 -29.94
N VAL A 149 19.84 54.21 -30.56
CA VAL A 149 21.24 54.55 -30.77
C VAL A 149 21.82 55.03 -29.43
N GLN A 150 22.85 54.34 -28.94
CA GLN A 150 23.60 54.78 -27.76
C GLN A 150 24.27 56.12 -28.07
N MET A 151 24.09 57.11 -27.19
CA MET A 151 24.73 58.43 -27.34
C MET A 151 26.26 58.27 -27.40
N PRO A 152 26.94 58.75 -28.45
CA PRO A 152 28.41 58.70 -28.52
C PRO A 152 29.02 59.50 -27.36
N GLY A 153 29.86 58.86 -26.55
CA GLY A 153 30.64 59.51 -25.49
C GLY A 153 30.22 59.23 -24.04
N MET A 154 29.13 58.49 -23.78
CA MET A 154 28.78 58.04 -22.42
C MET A 154 29.13 56.56 -22.24
N LYS A 155 30.22 56.27 -21.50
CA LYS A 155 30.52 54.93 -20.98
C LYS A 155 29.79 54.76 -19.64
N PRO A 156 29.00 53.69 -19.43
CA PRO A 156 28.43 53.40 -18.12
C PRO A 156 29.59 53.15 -17.14
N GLY A 157 29.61 53.87 -16.02
CA GLY A 157 30.54 53.58 -14.93
C GLY A 157 30.22 52.23 -14.29
N PRO A 158 31.17 51.61 -13.56
CA PRO A 158 31.05 50.25 -13.04
C PRO A 158 29.82 50.01 -12.13
N ASP A 159 29.21 51.06 -11.61
CA ASP A 159 28.04 50.99 -10.70
C ASP A 159 26.73 51.56 -11.30
N SER A 160 26.66 51.84 -12.61
CA SER A 160 25.45 52.44 -13.19
C SER A 160 24.36 51.41 -13.50
N VAL A 161 23.24 51.47 -12.77
CA VAL A 161 22.05 50.62 -12.99
C VAL A 161 21.09 51.28 -14.00
N GLY A 162 21.58 51.63 -15.19
CA GLY A 162 20.72 52.19 -16.24
C GLY A 162 21.44 52.62 -17.52
N ILE A 163 20.83 52.31 -18.66
CA ILE A 163 21.22 52.83 -19.99
C ILE A 163 20.35 54.06 -20.29
N PHE A 164 20.99 55.20 -20.55
CA PHE A 164 20.31 56.40 -21.05
C PHE A 164 20.26 56.37 -22.57
N ALA A 165 19.06 56.33 -23.14
CA ALA A 165 18.85 56.35 -24.58
C ALA A 165 17.78 57.40 -24.92
N ILE A 166 17.99 58.16 -26.00
CA ILE A 166 17.10 59.26 -26.43
C ILE A 166 16.57 58.89 -27.81
N SER A 167 15.25 58.98 -28.00
CA SER A 167 14.63 58.81 -29.32
C SER A 167 14.62 60.14 -30.07
N GLN A 168 14.97 60.12 -31.36
CA GLN A 168 14.92 61.32 -32.22
C GLN A 168 13.58 61.45 -32.97
N SER A 169 12.69 60.47 -32.89
CA SER A 169 11.45 60.42 -33.68
C SER A 169 10.20 60.89 -32.93
N CYS A 170 10.32 61.34 -31.69
CA CYS A 170 9.20 61.89 -30.91
C CYS A 170 9.56 63.22 -30.22
N ARG A 171 8.59 64.14 -30.12
CA ARG A 171 8.70 65.39 -29.34
C ARG A 171 8.66 65.04 -27.84
N GLY A 172 9.76 64.52 -27.29
CA GLY A 172 9.92 64.25 -25.86
C GLY A 172 11.12 63.37 -25.53
N VAL A 173 11.67 63.52 -24.32
CA VAL A 173 12.72 62.62 -23.78
C VAL A 173 12.03 61.48 -23.03
N ALA A 174 12.21 60.24 -23.49
CA ALA A 174 11.77 59.04 -22.78
C ALA A 174 13.00 58.34 -22.19
N ALA A 175 13.00 58.06 -20.89
CA ALA A 175 14.03 57.27 -20.22
C ALA A 175 13.40 55.97 -19.70
N ARG A 176 14.13 54.84 -19.79
CA ARG A 176 13.69 53.55 -19.26
C ARG A 176 14.65 53.09 -18.16
N ALA A 177 14.16 52.95 -16.93
CA ALA A 177 14.87 52.26 -15.86
C ALA A 177 14.29 50.84 -15.75
N CYS A 178 15.02 49.84 -16.24
CA CYS A 178 14.67 48.44 -16.01
C CYS A 178 15.42 47.96 -14.77
N GLY A 179 14.71 47.74 -13.66
CA GLY A 179 15.25 47.03 -12.50
C GLY A 179 15.01 45.53 -12.65
N LEU A 180 16.07 44.72 -12.59
CA LEU A 180 15.93 43.26 -12.47
C LEU A 180 15.59 42.93 -11.02
N VAL A 181 14.34 42.53 -10.74
CA VAL A 181 13.98 42.02 -9.40
C VAL A 181 14.33 40.53 -9.38
N SER A 182 15.34 40.17 -8.59
CA SER A 182 15.65 38.76 -8.32
C SER A 182 14.53 38.19 -7.44
N LEU A 183 13.63 37.41 -8.03
CA LEU A 183 12.70 36.59 -7.26
C LEU A 183 13.47 35.34 -6.80
N GLU A 184 14.12 35.44 -5.65
CA GLU A 184 14.66 34.27 -4.95
C GLU A 184 13.51 33.28 -4.73
N PRO A 185 13.63 32.02 -5.19
CA PRO A 185 12.61 31.01 -4.97
C PRO A 185 12.59 30.67 -3.48
N THR A 186 11.72 31.34 -2.73
CA THR A 186 11.47 30.99 -1.34
C THR A 186 10.79 29.63 -1.35
N LYS A 187 11.47 28.66 -0.73
CA LYS A 187 11.03 27.28 -0.54
C LYS A 187 9.57 27.24 -0.09
N VAL A 188 8.73 26.56 -0.89
CA VAL A 188 7.46 25.96 -0.48
C VAL A 188 7.51 24.51 -0.90
#